data_AF-A0A6M3LW95-F1
#
_entry.id   AF-A0A6M3LW95-F1
#
_cell.length_a   1.000
_cell.length_b   1.000
_cell.length_c   1.000
_cell.angle_alpha   90.00
_cell.angle_beta   90.00
_cell.angle_gamma   90.00
#
_symmetry.space_group_name_H-M   'P 1'
#
loop_
_entity.id
_entity.type
_entity.pdbx_description
1 polymer ?
#
loop_
_entity_poly.entity_id
_entity_poly.type
_entity_poly.pdbx_seq_one_letter_code
_entity_poly.pdbx_strand_id
1 'polypeptide(L)'
;MACSGAYATVQDYADHWCEEDMDADFQNTVERKLEQAAGPIHMARYSSGGCSCTPTGEASEYLKVLNVVLARVTFNCPCPRAKLTPEERRIWLEWSENQLRMIRTQEIELCSGETGSDVPYVGFAQQAVTEFTAAEIIAKDIEASS
;
A
#
# COMPACT_ATOMS: atom_id res chain seq x y z
N MET A 1 -3.90 -12.81 18.16
CA MET A 1 -4.98 -12.48 17.22
C MET A 1 -4.57 -13.00 15.84
N ALA A 2 -5.50 -13.32 14.94
CA ALA A 2 -5.16 -13.60 13.54
C ALA A 2 -5.31 -12.31 12.75
N CYS A 3 -4.42 -12.03 11.80
CA CYS A 3 -4.65 -10.92 10.87
C CYS A 3 -5.86 -11.25 9.99
N SER A 4 -6.79 -10.30 9.84
CA SER A 4 -8.03 -10.50 9.08
C SER A 4 -8.59 -9.17 8.58
N GLY A 5 -9.36 -9.23 7.49
CA GLY A 5 -10.01 -8.07 6.88
C GLY A 5 -9.07 -7.23 6.01
N ALA A 6 -9.63 -6.26 5.29
CA ALA A 6 -8.85 -5.25 4.61
C ALA A 6 -8.27 -4.23 5.62
N TYR A 7 -7.12 -3.65 5.28
CA TYR A 7 -6.50 -2.54 6.02
C TYR A 7 -7.00 -1.18 5.56
N ALA A 8 -7.49 -1.11 4.34
CA ALA A 8 -8.00 0.10 3.72
C ALA A 8 -9.47 -0.07 3.33
N THR A 9 -10.15 1.06 3.26
CA THR A 9 -11.54 1.17 2.80
C THR A 9 -11.58 1.53 1.32
N VAL A 10 -12.78 1.48 0.74
CA VAL A 10 -13.02 1.97 -0.62
C VAL A 10 -12.66 3.46 -0.73
N GLN A 11 -12.98 4.26 0.29
CA GLN A 11 -12.66 5.68 0.31
C GLN A 11 -11.14 5.90 0.30
N ASP A 12 -10.39 5.16 1.12
CA ASP A 12 -8.91 5.26 1.13
C ASP A 12 -8.32 4.93 -0.25
N TYR A 13 -8.90 3.95 -0.95
CA TYR A 13 -8.47 3.62 -2.31
C TYR A 13 -8.80 4.73 -3.32
N ALA A 14 -9.98 5.34 -3.20
CA ALA A 14 -10.41 6.43 -4.09
C ALA A 14 -9.60 7.70 -3.89
N ASP A 15 -9.34 8.06 -2.63
CA ASP A 15 -8.52 9.22 -2.27
C ASP A 15 -7.08 9.06 -2.78
N HIS A 16 -6.57 7.82 -2.80
CA HIS A 16 -5.23 7.55 -3.28
C HIS A 16 -5.12 7.47 -4.81
N TRP A 17 -6.12 6.92 -5.50
CA TRP A 17 -6.01 6.60 -6.94
C TRP A 17 -6.99 7.31 -7.88
N CYS A 18 -8.21 7.66 -7.46
CA CYS A 18 -9.32 7.86 -8.39
C CYS A 18 -10.01 9.23 -8.35
N GLU A 19 -9.96 9.98 -7.26
CA GLU A 19 -10.56 11.33 -7.13
C GLU A 19 -12.05 11.44 -7.60
N GLU A 20 -12.89 10.40 -7.44
CA GLU A 20 -14.30 10.43 -7.91
C GLU A 20 -15.30 9.65 -7.05
N ASP A 21 -16.58 10.02 -7.20
CA ASP A 21 -17.74 9.30 -6.68
C ASP A 21 -17.86 7.92 -7.36
N MET A 22 -17.82 6.88 -6.53
CA MET A 22 -17.87 5.48 -6.96
C MET A 22 -19.29 4.95 -6.84
N ASP A 23 -19.84 4.39 -7.92
CA ASP A 23 -21.10 3.66 -7.83
C ASP A 23 -20.97 2.37 -7.00
N ALA A 24 -22.10 1.78 -6.60
CA ALA A 24 -22.11 0.62 -5.71
C ALA A 24 -21.38 -0.61 -6.30
N ASP A 25 -21.41 -0.82 -7.61
CA ASP A 25 -20.74 -1.94 -8.25
C ASP A 25 -19.21 -1.75 -8.27
N PHE A 26 -18.77 -0.52 -8.46
CA PHE A 26 -17.37 -0.14 -8.31
C PHE A 26 -16.92 -0.32 -6.86
N GLN A 27 -17.69 0.18 -5.88
CA GLN A 27 -17.38 0.03 -4.45
C GLN A 27 -17.20 -1.44 -4.07
N ASN A 28 -18.17 -2.30 -4.40
CA ASN A 28 -18.10 -3.75 -4.15
C ASN A 28 -16.87 -4.40 -4.80
N THR A 29 -16.49 -3.93 -6.00
CA THR A 29 -15.30 -4.45 -6.68
C THR A 29 -14.03 -4.03 -5.96
N VAL A 30 -13.94 -2.78 -5.50
CA VAL A 30 -12.80 -2.27 -4.74
C VAL A 30 -12.69 -3.00 -3.39
N GLU A 31 -13.77 -3.17 -2.63
CA GLU A 31 -13.77 -3.90 -1.36
C GLU A 31 -13.16 -5.29 -1.50
N ARG A 32 -13.68 -6.08 -2.46
CA ARG A 32 -13.16 -7.42 -2.74
C ARG A 32 -11.68 -7.41 -3.12
N LYS A 33 -11.22 -6.38 -3.83
CA LYS A 33 -9.81 -6.25 -4.24
C LYS A 33 -8.91 -5.86 -3.08
N LEU A 34 -9.39 -5.02 -2.16
CA LEU A 34 -8.70 -4.67 -0.94
C LEU A 34 -8.57 -5.88 0.00
N GLU A 35 -9.62 -6.70 0.11
CA GLU A 35 -9.57 -7.97 0.86
C GLU A 35 -8.54 -8.94 0.26
N GLN A 36 -8.52 -9.10 -1.06
CA GLN A 36 -7.50 -9.91 -1.75
C GLN A 36 -6.09 -9.39 -1.49
N ALA A 37 -5.90 -8.07 -1.57
CA ALA A 37 -4.63 -7.39 -1.35
C ALA A 37 -4.15 -7.42 0.11
N ALA A 38 -5.05 -7.63 1.08
CA ALA A 38 -4.67 -7.82 2.47
C ALA A 38 -4.00 -9.18 2.72
N GLY A 39 -4.28 -10.20 1.88
CA GLY A 39 -3.70 -11.54 2.01
C GLY A 39 -2.17 -11.58 2.08
N PRO A 40 -1.44 -10.97 1.13
CA PRO A 40 0.03 -10.87 1.20
C PRO A 40 0.54 -10.17 2.47
N ILE A 41 -0.13 -9.10 2.90
CA ILE A 41 0.21 -8.37 4.13
C ILE A 41 0.00 -9.25 5.36
N HIS A 42 -1.11 -10.00 5.42
CA HIS A 42 -1.37 -10.97 6.48
C HIS A 42 -0.28 -12.04 6.55
N MET A 43 0.15 -12.56 5.41
CA MET A 43 1.22 -13.56 5.36
C MET A 43 2.56 -13.00 5.83
N ALA A 44 2.90 -11.78 5.43
CA ALA A 44 4.13 -11.11 5.88
C ALA A 44 4.12 -10.90 7.40
N ARG A 45 3.03 -10.33 7.95
CA ARG A 45 2.86 -10.11 9.40
C ARG A 45 2.76 -11.40 10.20
N TYR A 46 2.12 -12.44 9.65
CA TYR A 46 2.05 -13.75 10.31
C TYR A 46 3.45 -14.34 10.47
N SER A 47 4.27 -14.26 9.42
CA SER A 47 5.63 -14.79 9.41
C SER A 47 6.55 -14.10 10.42
N SER A 48 6.31 -12.82 10.70
CA SER A 48 7.04 -12.05 11.72
C SER A 48 6.38 -12.07 13.11
N GLY A 49 5.31 -12.86 13.33
CA GLY A 49 4.57 -12.88 14.59
C GLY A 49 3.69 -11.64 14.85
N GLY A 50 3.72 -10.65 13.95
CA GLY A 50 3.01 -9.38 14.05
C GLY A 50 1.48 -9.47 13.98
N CYS A 51 0.88 -10.61 13.63
CA CYS A 51 -0.58 -10.80 13.75
C CYS A 51 -1.05 -10.87 15.21
N SER A 52 -0.15 -11.15 16.15
CA SER A 52 -0.50 -11.26 17.57
C SER A 52 -0.64 -9.91 18.29
N CYS A 53 -0.16 -8.83 17.67
CA CYS A 53 -0.12 -7.49 18.25
C CYS A 53 -1.12 -6.53 17.60
N THR A 54 -1.37 -5.40 18.28
CA THR A 54 -2.11 -4.27 17.70
C THR A 54 -1.12 -3.36 16.98
N PRO A 55 -1.38 -2.93 15.74
CA PRO A 55 -0.53 -1.95 15.09
C PRO A 55 -0.54 -0.60 15.82
N THR A 56 0.56 0.17 15.76
CA THR A 56 0.52 1.60 16.13
C THR A 56 -0.37 2.39 15.17
N GLY A 57 -0.67 3.66 15.49
CA GLY A 57 -1.43 4.53 14.59
C GLY A 57 -0.74 4.73 13.24
N GLU A 58 0.57 4.95 13.27
CA GLU A 58 1.44 5.11 12.11
C GLU A 58 1.57 3.80 11.31
N ALA A 59 1.71 2.66 12.00
CA ALA A 59 1.74 1.36 11.36
C ALA A 59 0.40 1.04 10.67
N SER A 60 -0.72 1.47 11.25
CA SER A 60 -2.04 1.30 10.64
C SER A 60 -2.16 2.06 9.33
N GLU A 61 -1.68 3.31 9.28
CA GLU A 61 -1.69 4.11 8.05
C GLU A 61 -0.71 3.55 7.01
N TYR A 62 0.47 3.09 7.42
CA TYR A 62 1.41 2.42 6.54
C TYR A 62 0.80 1.16 5.90
N LEU A 63 0.15 0.30 6.70
CA LEU A 63 -0.50 -0.92 6.20
C LEU A 63 -1.67 -0.61 5.27
N LYS A 64 -2.40 0.48 5.53
CA LYS A 64 -3.46 0.98 4.66
C LYS A 64 -2.89 1.38 3.28
N VAL A 65 -1.83 2.19 3.24
CA VAL A 65 -1.19 2.61 1.98
C VAL A 65 -0.69 1.38 1.19
N LEU A 66 -0.02 0.45 1.86
CA LEU A 66 0.43 -0.78 1.21
C LEU A 66 -0.75 -1.59 0.63
N ASN A 67 -1.88 -1.64 1.35
CA ASN A 67 -3.07 -2.37 0.90
C ASN A 67 -3.70 -1.75 -0.35
N VAL A 68 -3.85 -0.42 -0.42
CA VAL A 68 -4.41 0.25 -1.62
C VAL A 68 -3.48 0.12 -2.82
N VAL A 69 -2.15 0.16 -2.62
CA VAL A 69 -1.17 -0.04 -3.69
C VAL A 69 -1.26 -1.46 -4.23
N LEU A 70 -1.18 -2.48 -3.37
CA LEU A 70 -1.30 -3.89 -3.78
C LEU A 70 -2.61 -4.16 -4.53
N ALA A 71 -3.72 -3.58 -4.08
CA ALA A 71 -5.01 -3.72 -4.77
C ALA A 71 -4.93 -3.21 -6.21
N ARG A 72 -4.31 -2.04 -6.44
CA ARG A 72 -4.13 -1.47 -7.77
C ARG A 72 -3.14 -2.26 -8.62
N VAL A 73 -1.94 -2.52 -8.10
CA VAL A 73 -0.79 -2.95 -8.90
C VAL A 73 -0.67 -4.46 -9.06
N THR A 74 -1.10 -5.22 -8.06
CA THR A 74 -1.08 -6.68 -8.09
C THR A 74 -2.44 -7.25 -8.51
N PHE A 75 -3.53 -6.71 -7.96
CA PHE A 75 -4.87 -7.25 -8.17
C PHE A 75 -5.69 -6.52 -9.23
N ASN A 76 -5.12 -5.52 -9.90
CA ASN A 76 -5.77 -4.76 -10.97
C ASN A 76 -7.11 -4.15 -10.56
N CYS A 77 -7.20 -3.64 -9.33
CA CYS A 77 -8.36 -2.90 -8.87
C CYS A 77 -8.66 -1.75 -9.84
N PRO A 78 -9.91 -1.56 -10.30
CA PRO A 78 -10.23 -0.58 -11.33
C PRO A 78 -10.04 0.86 -10.85
N CYS A 79 -9.76 1.76 -11.78
CA CYS A 79 -9.73 3.20 -11.57
C CYS A 79 -9.84 3.88 -12.93
N PRO A 80 -10.95 4.57 -13.25
CA PRO A 80 -11.23 5.03 -14.62
C PRO A 80 -10.27 6.09 -15.15
N ARG A 81 -9.77 7.00 -14.29
CA ARG A 81 -8.91 8.13 -14.70
C ARG A 81 -7.42 7.88 -14.60
N ALA A 82 -6.95 7.17 -13.58
CA ALA A 82 -5.52 7.01 -13.33
C ALA A 82 -5.00 5.67 -13.85
N LYS A 83 -4.86 5.50 -15.16
CA LYS A 83 -4.22 4.29 -15.71
C LYS A 83 -2.71 4.34 -15.46
N LEU A 84 -2.20 3.39 -14.67
CA LEU A 84 -0.77 3.20 -14.53
C LEU A 84 -0.18 2.71 -15.84
N THR A 85 0.88 3.38 -16.29
CA THR A 85 1.77 2.87 -17.33
C THR A 85 2.42 1.55 -16.87
N PRO A 86 2.95 0.74 -17.81
CA PRO A 86 3.67 -0.48 -17.44
C PRO A 86 4.87 -0.22 -16.51
N GLU A 87 5.55 0.91 -16.70
CA GLU A 87 6.72 1.28 -15.90
C GLU A 87 6.33 1.71 -14.49
N GLU A 88 5.32 2.58 -14.33
CA GLU A 88 4.82 2.94 -13.01
C GLU A 88 4.34 1.70 -12.24
N ARG A 89 3.61 0.81 -12.92
CA ARG A 89 3.17 -0.46 -12.32
C ARG A 89 4.35 -1.29 -11.84
N ARG A 90 5.45 -1.36 -12.61
CA ARG A 90 6.68 -2.08 -12.23
C ARG A 90 7.29 -1.47 -10.97
N ILE A 91 7.45 -0.15 -10.91
CA ILE A 91 8.01 0.57 -9.76
C ILE A 91 7.18 0.31 -8.50
N TRP A 92 5.86 0.42 -8.60
CA TRP A 92 4.96 0.17 -7.47
C TRP A 92 4.94 -1.29 -7.02
N LEU A 93 5.08 -2.23 -7.97
CA LEU A 93 5.19 -3.65 -7.64
C LEU A 93 6.49 -3.93 -6.88
N GLU A 94 7.63 -3.44 -7.37
CA GLU A 94 8.94 -3.58 -6.72
C GLU A 94 8.94 -2.95 -5.32
N TRP A 95 8.36 -1.76 -5.18
CA TRP A 95 8.19 -1.13 -3.87
C TRP A 95 7.31 -1.98 -2.93
N SER A 96 6.19 -2.52 -3.41
CA SER A 96 5.28 -3.34 -2.60
C SER A 96 5.95 -4.64 -2.15
N GLU A 97 6.73 -5.27 -3.02
CA GLU A 97 7.53 -6.45 -2.68
C GLU A 97 8.59 -6.13 -1.62
N ASN A 98 9.26 -4.98 -1.74
CA ASN A 98 10.21 -4.48 -0.76
C ASN A 98 9.55 -4.27 0.61
N GLN A 99 8.35 -3.66 0.65
CA GLN A 99 7.57 -3.46 1.88
C GLN A 99 7.21 -4.79 2.54
N LEU A 100 6.67 -5.74 1.77
CA LEU A 100 6.30 -7.06 2.28
C LEU A 100 7.53 -7.81 2.82
N ARG A 101 8.70 -7.65 2.20
CA ARG A 101 9.95 -8.20 2.73
C ARG A 101 10.26 -7.59 4.10
N MET A 102 10.28 -6.26 4.21
CA MET A 102 10.63 -5.55 5.45
C MET A 102 9.71 -5.95 6.61
N ILE A 103 8.40 -6.09 6.35
CA ILE A 103 7.43 -6.60 7.34
C ILE A 103 7.79 -8.02 7.79
N ARG A 104 8.10 -8.90 6.83
CA ARG A 104 8.40 -10.31 7.08
C ARG A 104 9.72 -10.50 7.83
N THR A 105 10.72 -9.66 7.55
CA THR A 105 12.05 -9.72 8.17
C THR A 105 12.15 -8.91 9.46
N GLN A 106 11.06 -8.27 9.90
CA GLN A 106 11.03 -7.37 11.07
C GLN A 106 12.01 -6.19 10.93
N GLU A 107 12.32 -5.77 9.69
CA GLU A 107 13.09 -4.53 9.44
C GLU A 107 12.29 -3.28 9.79
N ILE A 108 10.95 -3.39 9.93
CA ILE A 108 10.09 -2.35 10.46
C ILE A 108 9.26 -2.89 11.63
N GLU A 109 9.19 -2.10 12.70
CA GLU A 109 8.33 -2.41 13.84
C GLU A 109 6.93 -1.84 13.60
N LEU A 110 5.92 -2.70 13.69
CA LEU A 110 4.52 -2.34 13.46
C LEU A 110 3.70 -2.42 14.75
N CYS A 111 4.15 -3.17 15.74
CA CYS A 111 3.42 -3.51 16.95
C CYS A 111 3.50 -2.41 18.01
N SER A 112 2.36 -2.10 18.63
CA SER A 112 2.30 -1.21 19.79
C SER A 112 3.00 -1.83 21.01
N GLY A 113 3.87 -1.08 21.68
CA GLY A 113 4.52 -1.48 22.93
C GLY A 113 5.92 -2.10 22.77
N GLU A 114 6.30 -2.49 21.57
CA GLU A 114 7.69 -2.82 21.21
C GLU A 114 8.39 -1.51 20.81
N THR A 115 8.90 -0.76 21.79
CA THR A 115 9.71 0.45 21.52
C THR A 115 11.12 0.03 21.07
N GLY A 116 11.20 -0.60 19.89
CA GLY A 116 12.44 -0.76 19.13
C GLY A 116 12.77 0.52 18.37
N SER A 117 14.06 0.81 18.18
CA SER A 117 14.60 2.08 17.66
C SER A 117 14.20 2.46 16.23
N ASP A 118 13.48 1.58 15.52
CA ASP A 118 13.14 1.71 14.10
C ASP A 118 11.62 1.69 13.87
N VAL A 119 10.87 2.41 14.71
CA VAL A 119 9.54 2.89 14.31
C VAL A 119 9.71 3.65 12.98
N PRO A 120 8.86 3.43 11.96
CA PRO A 120 8.87 4.24 10.75
C PRO A 120 8.55 5.68 11.14
N TYR A 121 9.59 6.45 11.47
CA TYR A 121 9.50 7.88 11.69
C TYR A 121 8.96 8.49 10.39
N VAL A 122 8.25 9.61 10.52
CA VAL A 122 7.53 10.38 9.49
C VAL A 122 8.26 10.53 8.13
N GLY A 123 9.57 10.25 8.08
CA GLY A 123 10.37 10.07 6.88
C GLY A 123 9.93 8.96 5.92
N PHE A 124 9.28 7.85 6.34
CA PHE A 124 8.89 6.79 5.37
C PHE A 124 7.71 7.20 4.48
N ALA A 125 6.68 7.80 5.08
CA ALA A 125 5.56 8.36 4.32
C ALA A 125 6.04 9.52 3.41
N GLN A 126 6.97 10.35 3.89
CA GLN A 126 7.58 11.40 3.06
C GLN A 126 8.48 10.85 1.96
N GLN A 127 9.34 9.85 2.22
CA GLN A 127 10.22 9.22 1.23
C GLN A 127 9.44 8.48 0.16
N ALA A 128 8.44 7.68 0.55
CA ALA A 128 7.55 7.04 -0.40
C ALA A 128 6.92 8.12 -1.30
N VAL A 129 6.28 9.14 -0.72
CA VAL A 129 5.71 10.24 -1.51
C VAL A 129 6.77 10.91 -2.40
N THR A 130 7.96 11.25 -1.91
CA THR A 130 9.00 11.92 -2.72
C THR A 130 9.60 11.02 -3.82
N GLU A 131 9.86 9.75 -3.55
CA GLU A 131 10.33 8.78 -4.54
C GLU A 131 9.27 8.55 -5.63
N PHE A 132 7.99 8.47 -5.25
CA PHE A 132 6.90 8.35 -6.21
C PHE A 132 6.67 9.63 -7.00
N THR A 133 6.73 10.80 -6.36
CA THR A 133 6.65 12.08 -7.07
C THR A 133 7.82 12.21 -8.06
N ALA A 134 9.03 11.77 -7.65
CA ALA A 134 10.20 11.78 -8.51
C ALA A 134 10.07 10.80 -9.70
N ALA A 135 9.56 9.59 -9.47
CA ALA A 135 9.30 8.62 -10.53
C ALA A 135 8.25 9.13 -11.54
N GLU A 136 7.18 9.78 -11.05
CA GLU A 136 6.14 10.37 -11.88
C GLU A 136 6.65 11.57 -12.70
N ILE A 137 7.55 12.38 -12.14
CA ILE A 137 8.23 13.48 -12.85
C ILE A 137 9.11 12.92 -13.97
N ILE A 138 9.90 11.88 -13.70
CA ILE A 138 10.78 11.27 -14.72
C ILE A 138 9.97 10.67 -15.87
N ALA A 139 8.85 9.99 -15.57
CA ALA A 139 7.97 9.43 -16.60
C ALA A 139 7.37 10.53 -17.49
N LYS A 140 6.89 11.63 -16.91
CA LYS A 140 6.36 12.78 -17.66
C LYS A 140 7.42 13.50 -18.49
N ASP A 141 8.65 13.62 -18.00
CA ASP A 141 9.76 14.23 -18.76
C ASP A 141 10.19 13.38 -19.96
N ILE A 142 10.13 12.06 -19.86
CA ILE A 142 10.42 11.15 -20.99
C ILE A 142 9.36 11.29 -22.10
N GLU A 143 8.07 11.39 -21.73
CA GLU A 143 6.98 11.61 -22.70
C GLU A 143 7.01 13.01 -23.33
N ALA A 144 7.48 14.03 -22.61
CA ALA A 144 7.64 15.38 -23.15
C ALA A 144 8.87 15.53 -24.08
N SER A 145 9.79 14.56 -24.04
CA SER A 145 11.04 14.56 -24.81
C SER A 145 11.00 13.67 -26.06
N SER A 146 9.87 13.00 -26.34
CA SER A 146 9.62 12.18 -27.53
C SER A 146 8.68 12.86 -28.52
#